data_AF-Q2T4E8-F1
#
_entry.id   AF-Q2T4E8-F1
#
_cell.length_a   1.000
_cell.length_b   1.000
_cell.length_c   1.000
_cell.angle_alpha   90.00
_cell.angle_beta   90.00
_cell.angle_gamma   90.00
#
_symmetry.space_group_name_H-M   'P 1'
#
loop_
_entity.id
_entity.type
_entity.pdbx_description
1 polymer ?
#
loop_
_entity_poly.entity_id
_entity_poly.type
_entity_poly.pdbx_seq_one_letter_code
_entity_poly.pdbx_strand_id
1 'polypeptide(L)'
;MRSLERETAGIGRRAASRWACASRFGACKRRRQVAREAGAAGGGMRGRATQARSRARRSIAKGAMPAPPRTRRTTVRRMQTRAACGVRCTAAYAGSTDNKISPPGDMFMLVLILGLVIFLGTHSIRLVAGDWRAAQIAALGEPRWKGMYALASVVGFALIVWGYGLARADTASLWFPPIGIRHLTALLTAIAFVLLVAAYVPGTRIKALVGHPMLAGVMVWAGAHLLANGTLHAELLFAVFFVWAFVDFIASRARDRRDGVRYPAGSPVRDGIAIVVGLAAWALFAFVLHGWLIGVRPFA
;
A
#
# COMPACT_ATOMS: atom_id res chain seq x y z
N MET A 1 -44.94 8.70 1.68
CA MET A 1 -43.88 9.53 2.32
C MET A 1 -43.66 9.23 3.80
N ARG A 2 -44.69 9.20 4.68
CA ARG A 2 -44.52 8.98 6.14
C ARG A 2 -43.95 7.61 6.58
N SER A 3 -43.84 6.63 5.69
CA SER A 3 -43.24 5.31 5.96
C SER A 3 -41.72 5.31 5.80
N LEU A 4 -41.22 5.99 4.76
CA LEU A 4 -39.79 6.10 4.44
C LEU A 4 -39.03 6.97 5.46
N GLU A 5 -39.69 7.97 6.04
CA GLU A 5 -39.11 8.80 7.13
C GLU A 5 -38.96 8.01 8.44
N ARG A 6 -39.81 7.01 8.70
CA ARG A 6 -39.68 6.16 9.90
C ARG A 6 -38.56 5.14 9.77
N GLU A 7 -38.31 4.62 8.56
CA GLU A 7 -37.19 3.71 8.28
C GLU A 7 -35.84 4.42 8.39
N THR A 8 -35.70 5.60 7.80
CA THR A 8 -34.46 6.41 7.87
C THR A 8 -34.13 6.84 9.29
N ALA A 9 -35.12 7.24 10.09
CA ALA A 9 -34.95 7.53 11.52
C ALA A 9 -34.59 6.27 12.36
N GLY A 10 -35.04 5.09 11.94
CA GLY A 10 -34.69 3.80 12.55
C GLY A 10 -33.24 3.36 12.27
N ILE A 11 -32.75 3.62 11.06
CA ILE A 11 -31.37 3.32 10.63
C ILE A 11 -30.36 4.19 11.41
N GLY A 12 -30.64 5.50 11.57
CA GLY A 12 -29.77 6.40 12.34
C GLY A 12 -29.61 6.01 13.82
N ARG A 13 -30.71 5.60 14.47
CA ARG A 13 -30.68 5.12 15.88
C ARG A 13 -29.92 3.80 16.04
N ARG A 14 -29.97 2.91 15.04
CA ARG A 14 -29.22 1.64 15.02
C ARG A 14 -27.72 1.84 14.75
N ALA A 15 -27.35 2.82 13.94
CA ALA A 15 -25.96 3.21 13.71
C ALA A 15 -25.31 3.86 14.96
N ALA A 16 -26.03 4.76 15.63
CA ALA A 16 -25.55 5.43 16.85
C ALA A 16 -25.34 4.45 18.02
N SER A 17 -26.24 3.47 18.19
CA SER A 17 -26.12 2.43 19.21
C SER A 17 -24.98 1.44 18.94
N ARG A 18 -24.71 1.12 17.67
CA ARG A 18 -23.53 0.34 17.25
C ARG A 18 -22.22 1.09 17.51
N TRP A 19 -22.15 2.38 17.24
CA TRP A 19 -21.00 3.24 17.56
C TRP A 19 -20.75 3.38 19.07
N ALA A 20 -21.81 3.53 19.86
CA ALA A 20 -21.72 3.58 21.32
C ALA A 20 -21.24 2.25 21.93
N CYS A 21 -21.53 1.12 21.29
CA CYS A 21 -21.06 -0.20 21.72
C CYS A 21 -19.59 -0.44 21.36
N ALA A 22 -19.18 -0.09 20.13
CA ALA A 22 -17.80 -0.23 19.65
C ALA A 22 -16.80 0.66 20.42
N SER A 23 -17.20 1.89 20.75
CA SER A 23 -16.39 2.82 21.56
C SER A 23 -16.16 2.31 22.99
N ARG A 24 -17.18 1.72 23.63
CA ARG A 24 -17.06 1.07 24.95
C ARG A 24 -16.17 -0.18 24.90
N PHE A 25 -16.20 -0.94 23.81
CA PHE A 25 -15.33 -2.10 23.62
C PHE A 25 -13.85 -1.67 23.45
N GLY A 26 -13.59 -0.63 22.66
CA GLY A 26 -12.25 -0.04 22.50
C GLY A 26 -11.67 0.51 23.81
N ALA A 27 -12.50 1.15 24.63
CA ALA A 27 -12.10 1.62 25.96
C ALA A 27 -11.75 0.47 26.93
N CYS A 28 -12.48 -0.64 26.87
CA CYS A 28 -12.20 -1.83 27.68
C CYS A 28 -10.91 -2.55 27.25
N LYS A 29 -10.63 -2.61 25.94
CA LYS A 29 -9.40 -3.20 25.39
C LYS A 29 -8.16 -2.37 25.76
N ARG A 30 -8.21 -1.04 25.63
CA ARG A 30 -7.13 -0.13 26.06
C ARG A 30 -6.83 -0.26 27.57
N ARG A 31 -7.87 -0.34 28.40
CA ARG A 31 -7.69 -0.48 29.87
C ARG A 31 -7.07 -1.83 30.25
N ARG A 32 -7.30 -2.90 29.47
CA ARG A 32 -6.62 -4.20 29.64
C ARG A 32 -5.16 -4.18 29.17
N GLN A 33 -4.83 -3.40 28.13
CA GLN A 33 -3.47 -3.29 27.62
C GLN A 33 -2.58 -2.48 28.58
N VAL A 34 -3.05 -1.34 29.08
CA VAL A 34 -2.36 -0.56 30.12
C VAL A 34 -2.13 -1.38 31.40
N ALA A 35 -3.10 -2.22 31.78
CA ALA A 35 -2.93 -3.11 32.94
C ALA A 35 -1.91 -4.24 32.71
N ARG A 36 -1.72 -4.69 31.46
CA ARG A 36 -0.69 -5.68 31.09
C ARG A 36 0.70 -5.06 31.05
N GLU A 37 0.82 -3.83 30.53
CA GLU A 37 2.08 -3.09 30.48
C GLU A 37 2.56 -2.67 31.89
N ALA A 38 1.64 -2.26 32.77
CA ALA A 38 1.94 -2.00 34.18
C ALA A 38 2.36 -3.28 34.95
N GLY A 39 1.81 -4.45 34.58
CA GLY A 39 2.22 -5.74 35.14
C GLY A 39 3.59 -6.21 34.65
N ALA A 40 3.96 -5.90 33.41
CA ALA A 40 5.27 -6.22 32.84
C ALA A 40 6.38 -5.31 33.41
N ALA A 41 6.10 -4.03 33.65
CA ALA A 41 7.05 -3.09 34.28
C ALA A 41 7.35 -3.41 35.75
N GLY A 42 6.44 -4.07 36.48
CA GLY A 42 6.64 -4.51 37.87
C GLY A 42 7.45 -5.80 38.04
N GLY A 43 7.75 -6.52 36.95
CA GLY A 43 8.48 -7.79 36.97
C GLY A 43 10.00 -7.66 37.18
N GLY A 44 10.57 -6.49 36.92
CA GLY A 44 12.02 -6.25 36.96
C GLY A 44 12.64 -6.06 38.34
N MET A 45 11.85 -5.89 39.40
CA MET A 45 12.35 -5.54 40.74
C MET A 45 12.21 -6.66 41.80
N ARG A 46 11.80 -7.87 41.40
CA ARG A 46 11.70 -9.04 42.30
C ARG A 46 12.85 -10.06 42.16
N GLY A 47 13.76 -9.85 41.21
CA GLY A 47 14.89 -10.77 40.94
C GLY A 47 16.18 -10.52 41.73
N ARG A 48 16.32 -9.39 42.46
CA ARG A 48 17.56 -9.07 43.21
C ARG A 48 17.45 -9.19 44.74
N ALA A 49 16.27 -9.53 45.30
CA ALA A 49 16.07 -9.62 46.75
C ALA A 49 16.17 -11.04 47.33
N THR A 50 16.33 -12.06 46.49
CA THR A 50 16.35 -13.49 46.91
C THR A 50 17.75 -14.09 47.02
N GLN A 51 18.82 -13.37 46.66
CA GLN A 51 20.21 -13.87 46.77
C GLN A 51 20.98 -13.32 47.99
N ALA A 52 20.38 -12.42 48.78
CA ALA A 52 21.00 -11.83 49.97
C ALA A 52 20.54 -12.45 51.31
N ARG A 53 19.69 -13.49 51.28
CA ARG A 53 19.09 -14.10 52.50
C ARG A 53 19.74 -15.41 52.97
N SER A 54 20.83 -15.87 52.36
CA SER A 54 21.55 -17.09 52.77
C SER A 54 22.84 -16.86 53.58
N ARG A 55 23.22 -15.62 53.91
CA ARG A 55 24.45 -15.32 54.68
C ARG A 55 24.27 -14.68 56.06
N ALA A 56 23.04 -14.47 56.54
CA ALA A 56 22.78 -13.87 57.86
C ALA A 56 21.98 -14.80 58.78
N ARG A 57 22.45 -16.04 58.96
CA ARG A 57 22.03 -16.95 60.03
C ARG A 57 23.27 -17.43 60.78
N ARG A 58 23.89 -16.53 61.53
CA ARG A 58 24.84 -16.84 62.61
C ARG A 58 24.91 -15.63 63.54
N SER A 59 24.63 -15.88 64.82
CA SER A 59 24.37 -14.90 65.90
C SER A 59 23.00 -14.19 65.71
N ILE A 60 22.11 -14.04 66.68
CA ILE A 60 22.22 -13.97 68.14
C ILE A 60 20.96 -14.61 68.75
N ALA A 61 21.16 -15.44 69.77
CA ALA A 61 20.13 -15.82 70.73
C ALA A 61 19.99 -14.74 71.80
N LYS A 62 18.75 -14.35 72.13
CA LYS A 62 18.22 -14.11 73.49
C LYS A 62 16.90 -13.32 73.44
N GLY A 63 15.87 -13.90 74.06
CA GLY A 63 14.91 -13.15 74.89
C GLY A 63 13.59 -12.69 74.25
N ALA A 64 12.51 -13.22 74.82
CA ALA A 64 11.15 -12.67 74.93
C ALA A 64 10.15 -12.86 73.76
N MET A 65 9.13 -13.70 74.04
CA MET A 65 7.80 -13.68 73.39
C MET A 65 6.95 -12.53 73.94
N PRO A 66 5.97 -12.04 73.17
CA PRO A 66 4.57 -12.29 73.56
C PRO A 66 3.61 -12.62 72.39
N ALA A 67 2.37 -12.94 72.78
CA ALA A 67 1.28 -13.71 72.16
C ALA A 67 0.68 -13.25 70.79
N PRO A 68 -0.05 -14.15 70.06
CA PRO A 68 -0.87 -13.85 68.86
C PRO A 68 -2.28 -13.35 69.28
N PRO A 69 -3.19 -12.80 68.42
CA PRO A 69 -3.53 -13.25 67.05
C PRO A 69 -4.07 -12.19 66.06
N ARG A 70 -4.25 -12.56 64.78
CA ARG A 70 -5.52 -12.42 64.01
C ARG A 70 -5.33 -12.78 62.53
N THR A 71 -5.84 -13.94 62.17
CA THR A 71 -6.16 -14.30 60.79
C THR A 71 -7.43 -13.53 60.36
N ARG A 72 -7.37 -12.79 59.25
CA ARG A 72 -8.59 -12.42 58.51
C ARG A 72 -8.40 -12.68 57.01
N ARG A 73 -9.06 -13.76 56.60
CA ARG A 73 -9.60 -14.02 55.26
C ARG A 73 -10.20 -12.75 54.67
N THR A 74 -9.74 -12.33 53.48
CA THR A 74 -10.60 -11.73 52.44
C THR A 74 -9.93 -11.87 51.07
N THR A 75 -9.65 -13.10 50.64
CA THR A 75 -9.23 -13.41 49.26
C THR A 75 -10.37 -14.00 48.45
N VAL A 76 -11.63 -13.61 48.67
CA VAL A 76 -12.78 -14.07 47.86
C VAL A 76 -13.87 -13.00 47.80
N ARG A 77 -13.54 -11.82 47.26
CA ARG A 77 -14.58 -10.83 46.87
C ARG A 77 -14.17 -10.04 45.62
N ARG A 78 -13.55 -10.73 44.65
CA ARG A 78 -13.18 -10.15 43.35
C ARG A 78 -13.48 -11.08 42.16
N MET A 79 -14.41 -12.02 42.34
CA MET A 79 -14.81 -12.99 41.30
C MET A 79 -16.32 -13.03 40.99
N GLN A 80 -17.14 -12.18 41.62
CA GLN A 80 -18.60 -12.17 41.35
C GLN A 80 -19.07 -11.07 40.37
N THR A 81 -18.18 -10.23 39.83
CA THR A 81 -18.54 -9.28 38.75
C THR A 81 -18.07 -9.73 37.36
N ARG A 82 -17.59 -10.98 37.20
CA ARG A 82 -17.08 -11.51 35.92
C ARG A 82 -18.07 -12.39 35.13
N ALA A 83 -19.19 -12.82 35.72
CA ALA A 83 -20.05 -13.83 35.10
C ALA A 83 -21.35 -13.29 34.47
N ALA A 84 -21.74 -12.03 34.70
CA ALA A 84 -23.03 -11.52 34.22
C ALA A 84 -22.99 -10.74 32.89
N CYS A 85 -21.81 -10.50 32.31
CA CYS A 85 -21.66 -9.76 31.04
C CYS A 85 -21.41 -10.67 29.82
N GLY A 86 -21.40 -12.00 30.01
CA GLY A 86 -20.94 -12.95 28.99
C GLY A 86 -22.03 -13.71 28.24
N VAL A 87 -23.30 -13.67 28.66
CA VAL A 87 -24.30 -14.66 28.19
C VAL A 87 -25.40 -14.08 27.29
N ARG A 88 -25.45 -12.76 27.06
CA ARG A 88 -26.48 -12.14 26.20
C ARG A 88 -26.00 -11.58 24.85
N CYS A 89 -24.71 -11.70 24.51
CA CYS A 89 -24.18 -11.19 23.24
C CYS A 89 -23.95 -12.26 22.16
N THR A 90 -24.00 -13.55 22.48
CA THR A 90 -23.69 -14.62 21.51
C THR A 90 -24.85 -14.97 20.59
N ALA A 91 -26.10 -14.64 20.94
CA ALA A 91 -27.27 -15.00 20.14
C ALA A 91 -27.60 -14.02 19.00
N ALA A 92 -26.99 -12.83 18.96
CA ALA A 92 -27.28 -11.83 17.91
C ALA A 92 -26.30 -11.86 16.73
N TYR A 93 -25.32 -12.77 16.72
CA TYR A 93 -24.30 -12.87 15.66
C TYR A 93 -24.51 -14.06 14.70
N ALA A 94 -25.49 -14.93 14.97
CA ALA A 94 -25.70 -16.17 14.22
C ALA A 94 -26.70 -16.03 13.05
N GLY A 95 -27.10 -14.81 12.67
CA GLY A 95 -28.17 -14.59 11.69
C GLY A 95 -27.90 -13.51 10.65
N SER A 96 -26.64 -13.26 10.29
CA SER A 96 -26.28 -12.31 9.22
C SER A 96 -25.71 -13.07 8.04
N THR A 97 -26.57 -13.71 7.25
CA THR A 97 -26.28 -14.12 5.86
C THR A 97 -26.37 -12.91 4.92
N ASP A 98 -25.91 -11.76 5.38
CA ASP A 98 -26.06 -10.48 4.70
C ASP A 98 -24.86 -10.28 3.78
N ASN A 99 -25.17 -10.32 2.48
CA ASN A 99 -24.55 -9.64 1.35
C ASN A 99 -23.09 -9.18 1.52
N LYS A 100 -22.21 -9.69 0.65
CA LYS A 100 -20.76 -9.46 0.54
C LYS A 100 -20.38 -7.98 0.32
N ILE A 101 -20.69 -7.09 1.24
CA ILE A 101 -20.02 -5.79 1.34
C ILE A 101 -18.75 -6.09 2.12
N SER A 102 -17.66 -6.33 1.40
CA SER A 102 -16.35 -6.48 2.02
C SER A 102 -16.03 -5.19 2.80
N PRO A 103 -15.20 -5.25 3.86
CA PRO A 103 -14.86 -4.07 4.65
C PRO A 103 -14.29 -2.96 3.75
N PRO A 104 -14.34 -1.66 4.16
CA PRO A 104 -14.00 -0.49 3.33
C PRO A 104 -12.63 -0.51 2.62
N GLY A 105 -11.74 -1.45 2.94
CA GLY A 105 -10.51 -1.72 2.20
C GLY A 105 -10.74 -2.26 0.78
N ASP A 106 -11.87 -2.91 0.51
CA ASP A 106 -12.24 -3.38 -0.83
C ASP A 106 -12.43 -2.23 -1.82
N MET A 107 -13.14 -1.18 -1.40
CA MET A 107 -13.36 0.01 -2.21
C MET A 107 -12.05 0.72 -2.58
N PHE A 108 -11.04 0.70 -1.69
CA PHE A 108 -9.75 1.33 -1.98
C PHE A 108 -9.03 0.65 -3.13
N MET A 109 -9.02 -0.69 -3.12
CA MET A 109 -8.47 -1.48 -4.22
C MET A 109 -9.28 -1.31 -5.50
N LEU A 110 -10.62 -1.21 -5.41
CA LEU A 110 -11.47 -0.96 -6.58
C LEU A 110 -11.15 0.36 -7.28
N VAL A 111 -10.89 1.45 -6.53
CA VAL A 111 -10.51 2.75 -7.12
C VAL A 111 -9.18 2.63 -7.88
N LEU A 112 -8.19 1.93 -7.29
CA LEU A 112 -6.91 1.68 -7.96
C LEU A 112 -7.10 0.87 -9.24
N ILE A 113 -7.85 -0.24 -9.17
CA ILE A 113 -8.14 -1.10 -10.32
C ILE A 113 -8.88 -0.32 -11.41
N LEU A 114 -9.89 0.47 -11.04
CA LEU A 114 -10.64 1.30 -11.99
C LEU A 114 -9.73 2.31 -12.69
N GLY A 115 -8.85 2.98 -11.93
CA GLY A 115 -7.85 3.88 -12.48
C GLY A 115 -6.92 3.17 -13.46
N LEU A 116 -6.45 1.96 -13.13
CA LEU A 116 -5.60 1.15 -14.00
C LEU A 116 -6.32 0.76 -15.30
N VAL A 117 -7.57 0.29 -15.20
CA VAL A 117 -8.37 -0.09 -16.37
C VAL A 117 -8.60 1.11 -17.28
N ILE A 118 -8.98 2.27 -16.74
CA ILE A 118 -9.22 3.47 -17.55
C ILE A 118 -7.91 3.94 -18.20
N PHE A 119 -6.84 4.07 -17.41
CA PHE A 119 -5.57 4.59 -17.89
C PHE A 119 -4.95 3.66 -18.94
N LEU A 120 -4.72 2.39 -18.59
CA LEU A 120 -4.07 1.44 -19.48
C LEU A 120 -4.99 1.00 -20.62
N GLY A 121 -6.31 0.92 -20.39
CA GLY A 121 -7.28 0.66 -21.44
C GLY A 121 -7.24 1.74 -22.51
N THR A 122 -7.22 3.02 -22.11
CA THR A 122 -7.06 4.15 -23.04
C THR A 122 -5.75 4.03 -23.83
N HIS A 123 -4.64 3.70 -23.16
CA HIS A 123 -3.34 3.52 -23.81
C HIS A 123 -3.24 2.27 -24.70
N SER A 124 -4.11 1.29 -24.47
CA SER A 124 -4.17 0.05 -25.25
C SER A 124 -5.06 0.18 -26.49
N ILE A 125 -5.76 1.30 -26.72
CA ILE A 125 -6.63 1.47 -27.89
C ILE A 125 -5.88 1.19 -29.19
N ARG A 126 -4.65 1.69 -29.35
CA ARG A 126 -3.85 1.42 -30.56
C ARG A 126 -3.41 -0.04 -30.66
N LEU A 127 -3.28 -0.73 -29.53
CA LEU A 127 -2.91 -2.13 -29.47
C LEU A 127 -4.06 -3.04 -29.92
N VAL A 128 -5.28 -2.79 -29.45
CA VAL A 128 -6.43 -3.70 -29.64
C VAL A 128 -7.43 -3.23 -30.71
N ALA A 129 -7.52 -1.93 -30.96
CA ALA A 129 -8.60 -1.31 -31.74
C ALA A 129 -8.06 -0.19 -32.66
N GLY A 130 -7.02 -0.51 -33.45
CA GLY A 130 -6.37 0.43 -34.36
C GLY A 130 -7.31 1.04 -35.40
N ASP A 131 -8.14 0.21 -36.04
CA ASP A 131 -9.08 0.66 -37.08
C ASP A 131 -10.20 1.51 -36.51
N TRP A 132 -10.74 1.12 -35.34
CA TRP A 132 -11.72 1.93 -34.62
C TRP A 132 -11.13 3.30 -34.25
N ARG A 133 -9.90 3.35 -33.75
CA ARG A 133 -9.20 4.62 -33.50
C ARG A 133 -9.11 5.47 -34.76
N ALA A 134 -8.76 4.88 -35.91
CA ALA A 134 -8.69 5.59 -37.17
C ALA A 134 -10.05 6.16 -37.59
N ALA A 135 -11.12 5.37 -37.45
CA ALA A 135 -12.49 5.81 -37.72
C ALA A 135 -12.93 6.96 -36.80
N GLN A 136 -12.63 6.89 -35.50
CA GLN A 136 -12.94 7.97 -34.56
C GLN A 136 -12.17 9.26 -34.87
N ILE A 137 -10.90 9.16 -35.29
CA ILE A 137 -10.11 10.32 -35.71
C ILE A 137 -10.70 10.94 -36.97
N ALA A 138 -11.12 10.13 -37.94
CA ALA A 138 -11.76 10.60 -39.16
C ALA A 138 -13.10 11.30 -38.89
N ALA A 139 -13.90 10.79 -37.93
CA ALA A 139 -15.20 11.35 -37.59
C ALA A 139 -15.13 12.61 -36.72
N LEU A 140 -14.27 12.64 -35.69
CA LEU A 140 -14.22 13.71 -34.69
C LEU A 140 -13.17 14.78 -35.01
N GLY A 141 -12.19 14.44 -35.84
CA GLY A 141 -10.97 15.19 -36.04
C GLY A 141 -9.89 14.87 -34.99
N GLU A 142 -8.63 14.94 -35.42
CA GLU A 142 -7.46 14.66 -34.59
C GLU A 142 -7.39 15.46 -33.27
N PRO A 143 -7.62 16.79 -33.23
CA PRO A 143 -7.50 17.53 -31.97
C PRO A 143 -8.56 17.14 -30.94
N ARG A 144 -9.81 16.90 -31.36
CA ARG A 144 -10.89 16.46 -30.44
C ARG A 144 -10.60 15.07 -29.90
N TRP A 145 -10.19 14.15 -30.76
CA TRP A 145 -9.79 12.81 -30.34
C TRP A 145 -8.65 12.85 -29.31
N LYS A 146 -7.59 13.61 -29.58
CA LYS A 146 -6.47 13.78 -28.64
C LYS A 146 -6.92 14.41 -27.31
N GLY A 147 -7.84 15.38 -27.35
CA GLY A 147 -8.40 15.99 -26.13
C GLY A 147 -9.17 14.99 -25.26
N MET A 148 -10.06 14.20 -25.86
CA MET A 148 -10.81 13.15 -25.15
C MET A 148 -9.87 12.08 -24.59
N TYR A 149 -8.90 11.65 -25.40
CA TYR A 149 -7.88 10.68 -24.98
C TYR A 149 -7.05 11.19 -23.79
N ALA A 150 -6.62 12.45 -23.85
CA ALA A 150 -5.87 13.10 -22.78
C ALA A 150 -6.70 13.22 -21.51
N LEU A 151 -7.97 13.62 -21.62
CA LEU A 151 -8.88 13.69 -20.47
C LEU A 151 -9.07 12.32 -19.80
N ALA A 152 -9.37 11.28 -20.58
CA ALA A 152 -9.50 9.92 -20.06
C ALA A 152 -8.20 9.44 -19.37
N SER A 153 -7.05 9.74 -19.97
CA SER A 153 -5.73 9.43 -19.40
C SER A 153 -5.48 10.17 -18.08
N VAL A 154 -5.80 11.46 -18.00
CA VAL A 154 -5.63 12.25 -16.75
C VAL A 154 -6.56 11.75 -15.66
N VAL A 155 -7.82 11.45 -15.98
CA VAL A 155 -8.78 10.89 -15.01
C VAL A 155 -8.31 9.53 -14.50
N GLY A 156 -7.91 8.63 -15.40
CA GLY A 156 -7.36 7.33 -15.01
C GLY A 156 -6.12 7.45 -14.13
N PHE A 157 -5.19 8.35 -14.49
CA PHE A 157 -3.98 8.60 -13.70
C PHE A 157 -4.30 9.17 -12.31
N ALA A 158 -5.21 10.14 -12.21
CA ALA A 158 -5.64 10.71 -10.94
C ALA A 158 -6.28 9.63 -10.03
N LEU A 159 -7.09 8.74 -10.59
CA LEU A 159 -7.67 7.60 -9.88
C LEU A 159 -6.60 6.62 -9.40
N ILE A 160 -5.55 6.36 -10.20
CA ILE A 160 -4.41 5.54 -9.76
C ILE A 160 -3.72 6.18 -8.56
N VAL A 161 -3.40 7.48 -8.62
CA VAL A 161 -2.70 8.19 -7.53
C VAL A 161 -3.54 8.19 -6.27
N TRP A 162 -4.84 8.53 -6.38
CA TRP A 162 -5.76 8.53 -5.26
C TRP A 162 -5.96 7.13 -4.69
N GLY A 163 -6.27 6.15 -5.55
CA GLY A 163 -6.50 4.76 -5.17
C GLY A 163 -5.30 4.12 -4.50
N TYR A 164 -4.09 4.37 -5.00
CA TYR A 164 -2.86 3.94 -4.37
C TYR A 164 -2.68 4.58 -2.99
N GLY A 165 -2.95 5.88 -2.86
CA GLY A 165 -2.92 6.62 -1.60
C GLY A 165 -3.91 6.11 -0.55
N LEU A 166 -5.09 5.64 -0.98
CA LEU A 166 -6.05 4.99 -0.09
C LEU A 166 -5.62 3.56 0.27
N ALA A 167 -5.24 2.76 -0.74
CA ALA A 167 -4.92 1.34 -0.58
C ALA A 167 -3.67 1.10 0.28
N ARG A 168 -2.75 2.06 0.36
CA ARG A 168 -1.61 1.98 1.27
C ARG A 168 -1.95 2.11 2.75
N ALA A 169 -3.15 2.57 3.11
CA ALA A 169 -3.60 2.53 4.49
C ALA A 169 -3.98 1.10 4.92
N ASP A 170 -4.27 0.23 3.95
CA ASP A 170 -4.59 -1.19 4.13
C ASP A 170 -3.45 -2.06 3.57
N THR A 171 -2.37 -2.15 4.35
CA THR A 171 -1.14 -2.85 3.96
C THR A 171 -1.27 -4.37 4.13
N ALA A 172 -1.92 -5.03 3.18
CA ALA A 172 -1.74 -6.47 3.02
C ALA A 172 -0.33 -6.77 2.48
N SER A 173 0.54 -7.35 3.31
CA SER A 173 1.88 -7.79 2.92
C SER A 173 1.82 -9.18 2.30
N LEU A 174 2.40 -9.34 1.11
CA LEU A 174 2.54 -10.60 0.40
C LEU A 174 3.90 -11.26 0.70
N TRP A 175 4.97 -10.47 0.74
CA TRP A 175 6.33 -10.94 1.04
C TRP A 175 7.22 -9.79 1.52
N PHE A 176 8.46 -10.09 1.90
CA PHE A 176 9.41 -9.10 2.40
C PHE A 176 10.68 -9.05 1.53
N PRO A 177 11.01 -7.90 0.94
CA PRO A 177 12.20 -7.76 0.10
C PRO A 177 13.48 -7.84 0.93
N PRO A 178 14.51 -8.59 0.47
CA PRO A 178 15.83 -8.57 1.08
C PRO A 178 16.43 -7.16 1.06
N ILE A 179 17.18 -6.80 2.10
CA ILE A 179 17.74 -5.45 2.29
C ILE A 179 18.61 -5.00 1.09
N GLY A 180 19.35 -5.92 0.47
CA GLY A 180 20.23 -5.61 -0.67
C GLY A 180 19.50 -5.20 -1.95
N ILE A 181 18.23 -5.58 -2.12
CA ILE A 181 17.48 -5.35 -3.37
C ILE A 181 17.27 -3.87 -3.66
N ARG A 182 17.22 -3.00 -2.63
CA ARG A 182 17.09 -1.55 -2.83
C ARG A 182 18.18 -0.95 -3.74
N HIS A 183 19.41 -1.49 -3.69
CA HIS A 183 20.51 -1.01 -4.53
C HIS A 183 20.34 -1.44 -5.99
N LEU A 184 19.88 -2.68 -6.22
CA LEU A 184 19.54 -3.16 -7.55
C LEU A 184 18.36 -2.37 -8.13
N THR A 185 17.30 -2.16 -7.34
CA THR A 185 16.15 -1.36 -7.75
C THR A 185 16.54 0.08 -8.07
N ALA A 186 17.42 0.70 -7.27
CA ALA A 186 17.96 2.02 -7.55
C ALA A 186 18.68 2.09 -8.90
N LEU A 187 19.54 1.11 -9.20
CA LEU A 187 20.25 1.03 -10.47
C LEU A 187 19.29 0.82 -11.65
N LEU A 188 18.35 -0.12 -11.55
CA LEU A 188 17.38 -0.40 -12.60
C LEU A 188 16.46 0.79 -12.87
N THR A 189 16.03 1.49 -11.81
CA THR A 189 15.22 2.71 -11.98
C THR A 189 16.03 3.86 -12.60
N ALA A 190 17.33 3.96 -12.33
CA ALA A 190 18.19 4.93 -13.03
C ALA A 190 18.24 4.64 -14.55
N ILE A 191 18.42 3.36 -14.92
CA ILE A 191 18.37 2.92 -16.33
C ILE A 191 17.00 3.25 -16.95
N ALA A 192 15.91 3.00 -16.23
CA ALA A 192 14.57 3.31 -16.70
C ALA A 192 14.39 4.80 -17.01
N PHE A 193 14.88 5.71 -16.15
CA PHE A 193 14.80 7.15 -16.39
C PHE A 193 15.62 7.60 -17.62
N VAL A 194 16.81 7.02 -17.83
CA VAL A 194 17.59 7.28 -19.05
C VAL A 194 16.83 6.83 -20.31
N LEU A 195 16.17 5.67 -20.26
CA LEU A 195 15.33 5.18 -21.36
C LEU A 195 14.12 6.10 -21.62
N LEU A 196 13.47 6.60 -20.57
CA LEU A 196 12.37 7.56 -20.70
C LEU A 196 12.84 8.85 -21.40
N VAL A 197 13.97 9.43 -20.97
CA VAL A 197 14.51 10.63 -21.62
C VAL A 197 14.92 10.35 -23.07
N ALA A 198 15.55 9.20 -23.33
CA ALA A 198 15.94 8.79 -24.68
C ALA A 198 14.74 8.63 -25.64
N ALA A 199 13.51 8.44 -25.12
CA ALA A 199 12.31 8.40 -25.93
C ALA A 199 11.93 9.77 -26.50
N TYR A 200 12.16 10.83 -25.74
CA TYR A 200 11.77 12.20 -26.07
C TYR A 200 12.91 13.03 -26.66
N VAL A 201 14.18 12.65 -26.45
CA VAL A 201 15.32 13.21 -27.17
C VAL A 201 15.43 12.50 -28.53
N PRO A 202 15.11 13.16 -29.66
CA PRO A 202 15.22 12.53 -30.97
C PRO A 202 16.69 12.24 -31.30
N GLY A 203 16.97 11.24 -32.15
CA GLY A 203 18.32 10.98 -32.67
C GLY A 203 19.33 10.38 -31.69
N THR A 204 18.88 9.74 -30.60
CA THR A 204 19.75 8.94 -29.72
C THR A 204 20.02 7.56 -30.35
N ARG A 205 21.20 6.98 -30.12
CA ARG A 205 21.48 5.59 -30.52
C ARG A 205 20.68 4.63 -29.66
N ILE A 206 20.41 4.99 -28.40
CA ILE A 206 19.52 4.24 -27.52
C ILE A 206 18.16 4.02 -28.17
N LYS A 207 17.52 5.08 -28.71
CA LYS A 207 16.24 4.95 -29.42
C LYS A 207 16.38 4.13 -30.69
N ALA A 208 17.47 4.25 -31.43
CA ALA A 208 17.70 3.43 -32.63
C ALA A 208 17.84 1.93 -32.32
N LEU A 209 18.50 1.58 -31.21
CA LEU A 209 18.70 0.21 -30.76
C LEU A 209 17.41 -0.39 -30.17
N VAL A 210 16.76 0.33 -29.27
CA VAL A 210 15.59 -0.16 -28.51
C VAL A 210 14.29 -0.04 -29.32
N GLY A 211 14.18 0.94 -30.22
CA GLY A 211 12.97 1.28 -30.97
C GLY A 211 11.95 2.04 -30.12
N HIS A 212 11.46 1.39 -29.05
CA HIS A 212 10.43 1.93 -28.14
C HIS A 212 10.98 2.14 -26.71
N PRO A 213 11.95 3.06 -26.51
CA PRO A 213 12.62 3.22 -25.22
C PRO A 213 11.68 3.67 -24.09
N MET A 214 10.55 4.35 -24.39
CA MET A 214 9.52 4.67 -23.39
C MET A 214 8.95 3.40 -22.74
N LEU A 215 8.51 2.44 -23.55
CA LEU A 215 7.93 1.18 -23.07
C LEU A 215 8.98 0.32 -22.37
N ALA A 216 10.21 0.28 -22.90
CA ALA A 216 11.32 -0.40 -22.23
C ALA A 216 11.63 0.23 -20.87
N GLY A 217 11.62 1.57 -20.77
CA GLY A 217 11.80 2.29 -19.51
C GLY A 217 10.70 1.96 -18.49
N VAL A 218 9.43 2.00 -18.90
CA VAL A 218 8.30 1.63 -18.02
C VAL A 218 8.41 0.17 -17.56
N MET A 219 8.80 -0.74 -18.45
CA MET A 219 8.98 -2.16 -18.11
C MET A 219 10.10 -2.37 -17.08
N VAL A 220 11.27 -1.74 -17.29
CA VAL A 220 12.40 -1.82 -16.33
C VAL A 220 12.02 -1.17 -14.99
N TRP A 221 11.35 -0.01 -15.02
CA TRP A 221 10.87 0.67 -13.82
C TRP A 221 9.88 -0.21 -13.03
N ALA A 222 8.89 -0.78 -13.71
CA ALA A 222 7.88 -1.63 -13.08
C ALA A 222 8.52 -2.90 -12.49
N GLY A 223 9.41 -3.56 -13.25
CA GLY A 223 10.15 -4.73 -12.77
C GLY A 223 11.02 -4.42 -11.54
N ALA A 224 11.71 -3.28 -11.55
CA ALA A 224 12.53 -2.85 -10.40
C ALA A 224 11.68 -2.63 -9.14
N HIS A 225 10.47 -2.11 -9.29
CA HIS A 225 9.55 -1.90 -8.18
C HIS A 225 8.89 -3.20 -7.72
N LEU A 226 8.58 -4.15 -8.61
CA LEU A 226 8.14 -5.50 -8.22
C LEU A 226 9.18 -6.17 -7.34
N LEU A 227 10.47 -5.98 -7.59
CA LEU A 227 11.53 -6.54 -6.74
C LEU A 227 11.63 -5.85 -5.37
N ALA A 228 11.30 -4.56 -5.27
CA ALA A 228 11.49 -3.78 -4.04
C ALA A 228 10.25 -3.66 -3.16
N ASN A 229 9.06 -3.98 -3.66
CA ASN A 229 7.82 -3.87 -2.91
C ASN A 229 7.33 -5.27 -2.55
N GLY A 230 6.62 -5.38 -1.42
CA GLY A 230 6.06 -6.65 -0.96
C GLY A 230 4.59 -6.53 -0.55
N THR A 231 3.93 -5.42 -0.87
CA THR A 231 2.55 -5.12 -0.49
C THR A 231 1.60 -5.27 -1.67
N LEU A 232 0.39 -5.78 -1.43
CA LEU A 232 -0.59 -6.12 -2.47
C LEU A 232 -0.89 -4.95 -3.45
N HIS A 233 -1.11 -3.74 -2.95
CA HIS A 233 -1.46 -2.59 -3.80
C HIS A 233 -0.30 -2.18 -4.73
N ALA A 234 0.93 -2.24 -4.23
CA ALA A 234 2.13 -1.95 -5.00
C ALA A 234 2.37 -3.04 -6.05
N GLU A 235 2.32 -4.29 -5.63
CA GLU A 235 2.47 -5.45 -6.52
C GLU A 235 1.45 -5.42 -7.67
N LEU A 236 0.18 -5.16 -7.36
CA LEU A 236 -0.86 -5.01 -8.37
C LEU A 236 -0.55 -3.89 -9.35
N LEU A 237 -0.20 -2.70 -8.86
CA LEU A 237 0.13 -1.55 -9.70
C LEU A 237 1.29 -1.90 -10.65
N PHE A 238 2.43 -2.32 -10.10
CA PHE A 238 3.63 -2.54 -10.89
C PHE A 238 3.52 -3.78 -11.80
N ALA A 239 2.83 -4.84 -11.39
CA ALA A 239 2.64 -6.03 -12.21
C ALA A 239 1.81 -5.73 -13.45
N VAL A 240 0.72 -4.98 -13.29
CA VAL A 240 -0.15 -4.61 -14.41
C VAL A 240 0.60 -3.69 -15.38
N PHE A 241 1.37 -2.71 -14.88
CA PHE A 241 2.22 -1.87 -15.73
C PHE A 241 3.32 -2.66 -16.44
N PHE A 242 3.95 -3.62 -15.77
CA PHE A 242 4.98 -4.47 -16.36
C PHE A 242 4.43 -5.31 -17.51
N VAL A 243 3.32 -6.03 -17.27
CA VAL A 243 2.68 -6.87 -18.30
C VAL A 243 2.21 -6.01 -19.47
N TRP A 244 1.55 -4.89 -19.19
CA TRP A 244 1.09 -3.96 -20.23
C TRP A 244 2.26 -3.45 -21.07
N ALA A 245 3.34 -2.95 -20.45
CA ALA A 245 4.48 -2.40 -21.15
C ALA A 245 5.21 -3.47 -21.99
N PHE A 246 5.32 -4.69 -21.47
CA PHE A 246 5.90 -5.82 -22.17
C PHE A 246 5.10 -6.18 -23.43
N VAL A 247 3.77 -6.33 -23.30
CA VAL A 247 2.89 -6.65 -24.43
C VAL A 247 2.92 -5.54 -25.49
N ASP A 248 2.79 -4.28 -25.07
CA ASP A 248 2.79 -3.16 -26.01
C ASP A 248 4.17 -2.95 -26.66
N PHE A 249 5.27 -3.27 -25.97
CA PHE A 249 6.62 -3.23 -26.54
C PHE A 249 6.75 -4.26 -27.67
N ILE A 250 6.33 -5.51 -27.43
CA ILE A 250 6.35 -6.56 -28.44
C ILE A 250 5.49 -6.18 -29.64
N ALA A 251 4.25 -5.74 -29.39
CA ALA A 251 3.32 -5.36 -30.45
C ALA A 251 3.83 -4.18 -31.27
N SER A 252 4.39 -3.16 -30.60
CA SER A 252 4.97 -2.00 -31.27
C SER A 252 6.20 -2.38 -32.10
N ARG A 253 7.07 -3.25 -31.58
CA ARG A 253 8.22 -3.74 -32.35
C ARG A 253 7.81 -4.63 -33.52
N ALA A 254 6.73 -5.40 -33.37
CA ALA A 254 6.16 -6.17 -34.46
C ALA A 254 5.58 -5.27 -35.57
N ARG A 255 4.89 -4.18 -35.21
CA ARG A 255 4.42 -3.16 -36.16
C ARG A 255 5.58 -2.49 -36.89
N ASP A 256 6.61 -2.04 -36.19
CA ASP A 256 7.80 -1.44 -36.82
C ASP A 256 8.42 -2.35 -37.89
N ARG A 257 8.49 -3.65 -37.62
CA ARG A 257 9.01 -4.64 -38.59
C ARG A 257 8.09 -4.80 -39.80
N ARG A 258 6.77 -4.82 -39.60
CA ARG A 258 5.78 -4.90 -40.69
C ARG A 258 5.82 -3.66 -41.58
N ASP A 259 5.95 -2.49 -40.96
CA ASP A 259 5.91 -1.19 -41.62
C ASP A 259 7.29 -0.75 -42.16
N GLY A 260 8.33 -1.57 -41.97
CA GLY A 260 9.69 -1.28 -42.43
C GLY A 260 10.35 -0.07 -41.75
N VAL A 261 9.92 0.28 -40.53
CA VAL A 261 10.40 1.46 -39.80
C VAL A 261 11.89 1.32 -39.50
N ARG A 262 12.69 2.23 -40.06
CA ARG A 262 14.12 2.36 -39.76
C ARG A 262 14.35 3.59 -38.90
N TYR A 263 14.94 3.38 -37.73
CA TYR A 263 15.37 4.46 -36.87
C TYR A 263 16.70 5.02 -37.40
N PRO A 264 16.83 6.34 -37.61
CA PRO A 264 18.06 6.94 -38.11
C PRO A 264 19.22 6.68 -37.15
N ALA A 265 20.43 6.60 -37.71
CA ALA A 265 21.65 6.43 -36.93
C ALA A 265 21.76 7.54 -35.87
N GLY A 266 21.79 7.14 -34.61
CA GLY A 266 21.83 8.09 -33.50
C GLY A 266 23.20 8.74 -33.31
N SER A 267 23.23 9.87 -32.61
CA SER A 267 24.45 10.59 -32.25
C SER A 267 24.91 10.23 -30.83
N PRO A 268 26.21 9.96 -30.60
CA PRO A 268 26.74 9.72 -29.26
C PRO A 268 26.58 10.94 -28.33
N VAL A 269 26.60 12.16 -28.88
CA VAL A 269 26.35 13.38 -28.10
C VAL A 269 24.93 13.37 -27.54
N ARG A 270 23.96 12.92 -28.33
CA ARG A 270 22.55 12.85 -27.90
C ARG A 270 22.33 11.76 -26.86
N ASP A 271 23.06 10.64 -26.92
CA ASP A 271 23.07 9.65 -25.85
C ASP A 271 23.62 10.24 -24.56
N GLY A 272 24.71 11.01 -24.63
CA GLY A 272 25.26 11.74 -23.49
C GLY A 272 24.22 12.65 -22.82
N ILE A 273 23.46 13.41 -23.61
CA ILE A 273 22.35 14.25 -23.11
C ILE A 273 21.28 13.37 -22.43
N ALA A 274 20.85 12.28 -23.06
CA ALA A 274 19.82 11.42 -22.50
C ALA A 274 20.26 10.77 -21.17
N ILE A 275 21.53 10.37 -21.07
CA ILE A 275 22.12 9.82 -19.85
C ILE A 275 22.17 10.88 -18.76
N VAL A 276 22.75 12.06 -19.03
CA VAL A 276 22.92 13.12 -18.02
C VAL A 276 21.55 13.61 -17.50
N VAL A 277 20.63 13.92 -18.41
CA VAL A 277 19.29 14.40 -18.03
C VAL A 277 18.50 13.28 -17.34
N GLY A 278 18.60 12.03 -17.80
CA GLY A 278 17.95 10.88 -17.17
C GLY A 278 18.44 10.64 -15.75
N LEU A 279 19.76 10.66 -15.53
CA LEU A 279 20.35 10.49 -14.20
C LEU A 279 20.03 11.67 -13.27
N ALA A 280 20.02 12.90 -13.78
CA ALA A 280 19.61 14.07 -13.00
C ALA A 280 18.14 13.97 -12.57
N ALA A 281 17.25 13.60 -13.49
CA ALA A 281 15.83 13.39 -13.19
C ALA A 281 15.62 12.23 -12.20
N TRP A 282 16.37 11.13 -12.36
CA TRP A 282 16.34 10.00 -11.43
C TRP A 282 16.79 10.42 -10.03
N ALA A 283 17.90 11.16 -9.90
CA ALA A 283 18.39 11.61 -8.60
C ALA A 283 17.38 12.55 -7.93
N LEU A 284 16.87 13.53 -8.67
CA LEU A 284 15.81 14.43 -8.17
C LEU A 284 14.59 13.62 -7.69
N PHE A 285 14.17 12.63 -8.46
CA PHE A 285 13.03 11.81 -8.08
C PHE A 285 13.33 10.94 -6.86
N ALA A 286 14.40 10.16 -6.87
CA ALA A 286 14.70 9.18 -5.84
C ALA A 286 15.01 9.82 -4.47
N PHE A 287 15.71 10.95 -4.44
CA PHE A 287 16.11 11.61 -3.19
C PHE A 287 15.09 12.63 -2.67
N VAL A 288 14.27 13.24 -3.54
CA VAL A 288 13.34 14.31 -3.16
C VAL A 288 11.89 13.93 -3.46
N LEU A 289 11.55 13.74 -4.73
CA LEU A 289 10.15 13.63 -5.14
C LEU A 289 9.49 12.32 -4.68
N HIS A 290 10.24 11.23 -4.53
CA HIS A 290 9.71 9.96 -4.05
C HIS A 290 9.23 10.09 -2.60
N GLY A 291 9.97 10.84 -1.78
CA GLY A 291 9.53 11.17 -0.42
C GLY A 291 8.31 12.08 -0.41
N TRP A 292 8.31 13.12 -1.25
CA TRP A 292 7.25 14.14 -1.26
C TRP A 292 5.93 13.67 -1.91
N LEU A 293 6.00 13.07 -3.09
CA LEU A 293 4.84 12.61 -3.87
C LEU A 293 4.36 11.22 -3.43
N ILE A 294 5.31 10.31 -3.17
CA ILE A 294 5.01 8.90 -2.89
C ILE A 294 5.04 8.61 -1.39
N GLY A 295 5.59 9.49 -0.54
CA GLY A 295 5.64 9.28 0.91
C GLY A 295 6.61 8.19 1.35
N VAL A 296 7.49 7.72 0.47
CA VAL A 296 8.50 6.68 0.76
C VAL A 296 9.88 7.23 0.41
N ARG A 297 10.88 7.02 1.25
CA ARG A 297 12.25 7.44 1.00
C ARG A 297 13.12 6.21 0.69
N PRO A 298 13.51 5.98 -0.58
CA PRO A 298 14.19 4.74 -0.98
C PRO A 298 15.55 4.48 -0.31
N PHE A 299 16.21 5.53 0.19
CA PHE A 299 17.57 5.46 0.74
C PHE A 299 17.66 5.92 2.21
N ALA A 300 16.53 6.15 2.87
CA ALA A 300 16.49 6.54 4.28
C ALA A 300 16.40 5.34 5.24
#